data_AF-A0A1F7B3L5-F1
#
_entry.id   AF-A0A1F7B3L5-F1
#
_cell.length_a   1.000
_cell.length_b   1.000
_cell.length_c   1.000
_cell.angle_alpha   90.00
_cell.angle_beta   90.00
_cell.angle_gamma   90.00
#
_symmetry.space_group_name_H-M   'P 1'
#
loop_
_entity.id
_entity.type
_entity.pdbx_description
1 polymer ?
#
loop_
_entity_poly.entity_id
_entity_poly.type
_entity_poly.pdbx_seq_one_letter_code
_entity_poly.pdbx_strand_id
1 'polypeptide(L)'
;MHLKIFQKFSFTLIEIIIVITLIGILSSAGFGSYNNFKYRFSFEAQYQELFGYFQNARQMALTGKKQKYEDLGMKNIENYDISIVKNSGDVYFRGIFSNEEVDLGEEIDLASLKISNRYKINFLNGKGETAPFNSIYNCSIDFYVDKNGAKIYADGEKPEIIIELQDLKIPDRKKGIYINALSGIAEEI
;
A
#
# COMPACT_ATOMS: atom_id res chain seq x y z
N MET A 1 -46.14 43.00 -32.65
CA MET A 1 -45.50 41.66 -32.65
C MET A 1 -44.11 41.82 -33.26
N HIS A 2 -43.08 42.04 -32.43
CA HIS A 2 -41.71 42.27 -32.91
C HIS A 2 -41.03 40.92 -33.19
N LEU A 3 -40.80 40.61 -34.47
CA LEU A 3 -39.90 39.52 -34.86
C LEU A 3 -38.46 39.95 -34.52
N LYS A 4 -37.86 39.29 -33.53
CA LYS A 4 -36.41 39.34 -33.32
C LYS A 4 -35.75 38.58 -34.46
N ILE A 5 -35.13 39.31 -35.38
CA ILE A 5 -34.24 38.75 -36.40
C ILE A 5 -33.01 38.20 -35.67
N PHE A 6 -32.90 36.88 -35.54
CA PHE A 6 -31.66 36.24 -35.14
C PHE A 6 -30.66 36.40 -36.28
N GLN A 7 -29.69 37.30 -36.12
CA GLN A 7 -28.53 37.36 -37.00
C GLN A 7 -27.82 35.99 -36.95
N LYS A 8 -27.83 35.26 -38.07
CA LYS A 8 -27.02 34.06 -38.23
C LYS A 8 -25.57 34.51 -38.38
N PHE A 9 -24.79 34.40 -37.31
CA PHE A 9 -23.34 34.54 -37.36
C PHE A 9 -22.77 33.32 -38.09
N SER A 10 -22.20 33.55 -39.27
CA SER A 10 -21.49 32.52 -40.03
C SER A 10 -20.04 32.49 -39.54
N PHE A 11 -19.59 31.35 -39.03
CA PHE A 11 -18.19 31.14 -38.68
C PHE A 11 -17.34 31.07 -39.94
N THR A 12 -16.23 31.79 -39.94
CA THR A 12 -15.24 31.71 -41.02
C THR A 12 -14.43 30.43 -40.90
N LEU A 13 -13.93 29.91 -42.03
CA LEU A 13 -13.08 28.71 -42.04
C LEU A 13 -11.83 28.88 -41.15
N ILE A 14 -11.27 30.09 -41.13
CA ILE A 14 -10.09 30.41 -40.32
C ILE A 14 -10.40 30.37 -38.82
N GLU A 15 -11.56 30.86 -38.38
CA GLU A 15 -11.98 30.77 -36.97
C GLU A 15 -12.12 29.32 -36.51
N ILE A 16 -12.65 28.44 -37.35
CA ILE A 16 -12.78 27.01 -37.04
C ILE A 16 -11.39 26.37 -36.86
N ILE A 17 -10.43 26.68 -37.75
CA ILE A 17 -9.05 26.16 -37.65
C ILE A 17 -8.39 26.62 -36.35
N ILE A 18 -8.55 27.89 -35.99
CA ILE A 18 -7.99 28.45 -34.75
C ILE A 18 -8.58 27.73 -33.53
N VAL A 19 -9.90 27.55 -33.47
CA VAL A 19 -10.57 26.87 -32.35
C VAL A 19 -10.09 25.43 -32.21
N ILE A 20 -10.01 24.67 -33.31
CA ILE A 20 -9.52 23.28 -33.29
C ILE A 20 -8.07 23.22 -32.80
N THR A 21 -7.22 24.15 -33.25
CA THR A 21 -5.82 24.23 -32.82
C THR A 21 -5.72 24.50 -31.32
N LEU A 22 -6.51 25.44 -30.80
CA LEU A 22 -6.55 25.74 -29.36
C LEU A 22 -7.03 24.54 -28.53
N ILE A 23 -8.09 23.84 -28.98
CA ILE A 23 -8.57 22.62 -28.33
C ILE A 23 -7.47 21.54 -28.31
N GLY A 24 -6.74 21.37 -29.41
CA GLY A 24 -5.63 20.42 -29.50
C GLY A 24 -4.53 20.68 -28.49
N ILE A 25 -4.08 21.93 -28.39
CA ILE A 25 -3.06 22.36 -27.41
C ILE A 25 -3.56 22.12 -25.98
N LEU A 26 -4.77 22.58 -25.65
CA LEU A 26 -5.34 22.43 -24.30
C LEU A 26 -5.53 20.96 -23.91
N SER A 27 -6.01 20.13 -24.84
CA SER A 27 -6.21 18.70 -24.62
C SER A 27 -4.89 17.97 -24.35
N SER A 28 -3.83 18.33 -25.07
CA SER A 28 -2.50 17.73 -24.87
C SER A 28 -1.93 18.03 -23.47
N ALA A 29 -2.05 19.27 -23.01
CA ALA A 29 -1.62 19.67 -21.66
C ALA A 29 -2.48 19.02 -20.57
N GLY A 30 -3.80 18.96 -20.78
CA GLY A 30 -4.74 18.33 -19.85
C GLY A 30 -4.47 16.83 -19.66
N PHE A 31 -4.15 16.11 -20.74
CA PHE A 31 -3.86 14.69 -20.68
C PHE A 31 -2.60 14.37 -19.87
N GLY A 32 -1.52 15.15 -20.05
CA GLY A 32 -0.30 15.00 -19.28
C GLY A 32 -0.52 15.20 -17.78
N SER A 33 -1.25 16.26 -17.41
CA SER A 33 -1.61 16.55 -16.03
C SER A 33 -2.47 15.45 -15.40
N TYR A 34 -3.49 14.97 -16.13
CA TYR A 34 -4.38 13.92 -15.66
C TYR A 34 -3.66 12.61 -15.36
N ASN A 35 -2.75 12.19 -16.23
CA ASN A 35 -1.97 10.96 -16.01
C ASN A 35 -1.08 11.08 -14.77
N ASN A 36 -0.40 12.22 -14.60
CA ASN A 36 0.43 12.46 -13.41
C ASN A 36 -0.40 12.44 -12.12
N PHE A 37 -1.60 13.03 -12.14
CA PHE A 37 -2.54 12.99 -11.03
C PHE A 37 -2.98 11.55 -10.71
N LYS A 38 -3.37 10.79 -11.73
CA LYS A 38 -3.77 9.38 -11.59
C LYS A 38 -2.67 8.53 -10.92
N TYR A 39 -1.41 8.68 -11.35
CA TYR A 39 -0.30 7.95 -10.74
C TYR A 39 -0.01 8.39 -9.32
N ARG A 40 -0.09 9.69 -9.02
CA ARG A 40 0.07 10.19 -7.65
C ARG A 40 -1.00 9.61 -6.73
N PHE A 41 -2.26 9.65 -7.16
CA PHE A 41 -3.38 9.11 -6.40
C PHE A 41 -3.23 7.60 -6.17
N SER A 42 -2.86 6.85 -7.21
CA SER A 42 -2.62 5.40 -7.10
C SER A 42 -1.46 5.08 -6.13
N PHE A 43 -0.39 5.87 -6.15
CA PHE A 43 0.73 5.71 -5.22
C PHE A 43 0.28 5.94 -3.78
N GLU A 44 -0.42 7.05 -3.52
CA GLU A 44 -0.93 7.36 -2.18
C GLU A 44 -1.92 6.31 -1.69
N ALA A 45 -2.82 5.82 -2.56
CA ALA A 45 -3.78 4.79 -2.19
C ALA A 45 -3.09 3.49 -1.75
N GLN A 46 -2.10 3.01 -2.51
CA GLN A 46 -1.37 1.79 -2.16
C GLN A 46 -0.50 1.98 -0.92
N TYR A 47 0.11 3.16 -0.74
CA TYR A 47 0.84 3.49 0.47
C TYR A 47 -0.06 3.48 1.71
N GLN A 48 -1.23 4.13 1.65
CA GLN A 48 -2.17 4.21 2.76
C GLN A 48 -2.77 2.84 3.10
N GLU A 49 -3.00 1.99 2.10
CA GLU A 49 -3.46 0.63 2.32
C GLU A 49 -2.38 -0.23 3.00
N LEU A 50 -1.13 -0.15 2.52
CA LEU A 50 0.02 -0.79 3.15
C LEU A 50 0.18 -0.35 4.61
N PHE A 51 0.15 0.95 4.86
CA PHE A 51 0.21 1.52 6.20
C PHE A 51 -0.94 1.06 7.10
N GLY A 52 -2.15 1.01 6.53
CA GLY A 52 -3.35 0.49 7.20
C GLY A 52 -3.19 -0.97 7.62
N TYR A 53 -2.55 -1.81 6.81
CA TYR A 53 -2.28 -3.20 7.18
C TYR A 53 -1.39 -3.29 8.43
N PHE A 54 -0.31 -2.50 8.51
CA PHE A 54 0.55 -2.45 9.70
C PHE A 54 -0.19 -2.00 10.95
N GLN A 55 -1.03 -0.96 10.84
CA GLN A 55 -1.84 -0.51 11.97
C GLN A 55 -2.86 -1.57 12.40
N ASN A 56 -3.51 -2.22 11.44
CA ASN A 56 -4.50 -3.26 11.69
C ASN A 56 -3.87 -4.50 12.32
N ALA A 57 -2.76 -5.01 11.78
CA ALA A 57 -2.04 -6.16 12.32
C ALA A 57 -1.65 -5.92 13.79
N ARG A 58 -1.08 -4.74 14.07
CA ARG A 58 -0.75 -4.33 15.44
C ARG A 58 -1.99 -4.24 16.33
N GLN A 59 -3.06 -3.59 15.87
CA GLN A 59 -4.28 -3.43 16.65
C GLN A 59 -4.94 -4.77 16.95
N MET A 60 -5.01 -5.66 15.97
CA MET A 60 -5.55 -7.00 16.13
C MET A 60 -4.73 -7.82 17.14
N ALA A 61 -3.40 -7.79 17.02
CA ALA A 61 -2.50 -8.40 17.99
C ALA A 61 -2.80 -7.86 19.42
N LEU A 62 -2.78 -6.54 19.62
CA LEU A 62 -3.01 -5.89 20.91
C LEU A 62 -4.36 -6.21 21.54
N THR A 63 -5.42 -6.26 20.75
CA THR A 63 -6.76 -6.53 21.28
C THR A 63 -6.94 -7.98 21.72
N GLY A 64 -6.04 -8.89 21.31
CA GLY A 64 -6.19 -10.31 21.54
C GLY A 64 -7.54 -10.84 21.04
N LYS A 65 -8.15 -10.13 20.06
CA LYS A 65 -9.43 -10.51 19.47
C LYS A 65 -9.19 -11.74 18.62
N LYS A 66 -9.27 -12.88 19.29
CA LYS A 66 -9.34 -14.20 18.70
C LYS A 66 -10.57 -14.23 17.80
N GLN A 67 -10.40 -13.87 16.53
CA GLN A 67 -11.45 -14.03 15.53
C GLN A 67 -11.65 -15.54 15.35
N LYS A 68 -12.87 -15.98 15.59
CA LYS A 68 -13.28 -17.33 15.26
C LYS A 68 -13.72 -17.32 13.80
N TYR A 69 -13.05 -18.13 12.99
CA TYR A 69 -13.51 -18.45 11.66
C TYR A 69 -14.25 -19.78 11.74
N GLU A 70 -15.53 -19.69 12.14
CA GLU A 70 -16.40 -20.86 12.36
C GLU A 70 -16.57 -21.69 11.08
N ASP A 71 -16.55 -21.05 9.91
CA ASP A 71 -16.69 -21.70 8.59
C ASP A 71 -15.53 -22.64 8.22
N LEU A 72 -14.40 -22.52 8.91
CA LEU A 72 -13.20 -23.32 8.66
C LEU A 72 -12.90 -24.29 9.83
N GLY A 73 -13.76 -24.33 10.85
CA GLY A 73 -13.56 -25.18 12.02
C GLY A 73 -12.37 -24.80 12.91
N MET A 74 -11.78 -23.62 12.69
CA MET A 74 -10.51 -23.23 13.30
C MET A 74 -10.71 -22.54 14.63
N LYS A 75 -9.85 -22.87 15.60
CA LYS A 75 -9.72 -22.11 16.84
C LYS A 75 -9.11 -20.75 16.52
N ASN A 76 -9.58 -19.76 17.28
CA ASN A 76 -8.93 -18.49 17.62
C ASN A 76 -7.57 -18.19 16.96
N ILE A 77 -7.49 -17.14 16.12
CA ILE A 77 -6.21 -16.59 15.66
C ILE A 77 -5.33 -16.22 16.85
N GLU A 78 -4.06 -16.63 16.81
CA GLU A 78 -3.09 -16.44 17.88
C GLU A 78 -2.13 -15.30 17.58
N ASN A 79 -1.66 -15.21 16.34
CA ASN A 79 -0.72 -14.19 15.90
C ASN A 79 -1.16 -13.58 14.58
N TYR A 80 -0.60 -12.41 14.28
CA TYR A 80 -0.86 -11.67 13.06
C TYR A 80 0.47 -11.30 12.42
N ASP A 81 0.58 -11.44 11.11
CA ASP A 81 1.78 -11.08 10.37
C ASP A 81 1.46 -10.32 9.09
N ILE A 82 2.47 -9.64 8.58
CA ILE A 82 2.46 -9.04 7.25
C ILE A 82 3.58 -9.65 6.44
N SER A 83 3.20 -10.34 5.36
CA SER A 83 4.12 -10.97 4.42
C SER A 83 4.22 -10.16 3.15
N ILE A 84 5.43 -9.82 2.75
CA ILE A 84 5.69 -9.06 1.53
C ILE A 84 6.55 -9.91 0.61
N VAL A 85 6.01 -10.26 -0.55
CA VAL A 85 6.72 -11.01 -1.59
C VAL A 85 7.64 -10.05 -2.34
N LYS A 86 8.96 -10.16 -2.16
CA LYS A 86 9.95 -9.21 -2.67
C LYS A 86 9.93 -9.06 -4.19
N ASN A 87 9.62 -10.13 -4.93
CA ASN A 87 9.65 -10.13 -6.39
C ASN A 87 8.41 -9.49 -7.03
N SER A 88 7.23 -9.72 -6.47
CA SER A 88 5.98 -9.16 -7.00
C SER A 88 5.56 -7.87 -6.30
N GLY A 89 6.05 -7.64 -5.08
CA GLY A 89 5.57 -6.60 -4.19
C GLY A 89 4.21 -6.91 -3.57
N ASP A 90 3.66 -8.11 -3.76
CA ASP A 90 2.38 -8.48 -3.18
C ASP A 90 2.51 -8.53 -1.65
N VAL A 91 1.53 -7.93 -0.98
CA VAL A 91 1.48 -7.82 0.48
C VAL A 91 0.27 -8.58 0.98
N TYR A 92 0.49 -9.45 1.96
CA TYR A 92 -0.54 -10.26 2.59
C TYR A 92 -0.59 -9.90 4.07
N PHE A 93 -1.77 -9.49 4.54
CA PHE A 93 -2.06 -9.39 5.95
C PHE A 93 -2.67 -10.71 6.40
N ARG A 94 -1.98 -11.44 7.27
CA ARG A 94 -2.29 -12.82 7.61
C ARG A 94 -2.59 -12.98 9.10
N GLY A 95 -3.47 -13.93 9.39
CA GLY A 95 -3.68 -14.47 10.72
C GLY A 95 -3.09 -15.88 10.81
N ILE A 96 -2.36 -16.15 11.89
CA ILE A 96 -1.74 -17.45 12.18
C ILE A 96 -2.49 -18.10 13.34
N PHE A 97 -2.86 -19.37 13.20
CA PHE A 97 -3.54 -20.15 14.23
C PHE A 97 -2.88 -21.52 14.39
N SER A 98 -2.87 -22.03 15.63
CA SER A 98 -2.44 -23.39 15.92
C SER A 98 -3.63 -24.36 15.89
N ASN A 99 -3.50 -25.49 15.21
CA ASN A 99 -4.42 -26.61 15.37
C ASN A 99 -3.78 -27.66 16.28
N GLU A 100 -4.51 -28.18 17.27
CA GLU A 100 -3.98 -29.21 18.20
C GLU A 100 -3.59 -30.51 17.49
N GLU A 101 -4.10 -30.73 16.27
CA GLU A 101 -3.79 -31.91 15.44
C GLU A 101 -2.64 -31.68 14.44
N VAL A 102 -2.21 -30.43 14.21
CA VAL A 102 -1.16 -30.08 13.26
C VAL A 102 -0.24 -29.04 13.88
N ASP A 103 0.99 -29.47 14.20
CA ASP A 103 2.05 -28.66 14.85
C ASP A 103 2.62 -27.54 13.95
N LEU A 104 2.01 -27.31 12.79
CA LEU A 104 2.34 -26.23 11.86
C LEU A 104 1.19 -25.23 11.90
N GLY A 105 1.50 -23.99 12.31
CA GLY A 105 0.54 -22.89 12.28
C GLY A 105 0.05 -22.69 10.85
N GLU A 106 -1.25 -22.90 10.62
CA GLU A 106 -1.86 -22.59 9.34
C GLU A 106 -2.07 -21.07 9.25
N GLU A 107 -1.94 -20.52 8.03
CA GLU A 107 -2.03 -19.10 7.75
C GLU A 107 -3.28 -18.81 6.92
N ILE A 108 -3.98 -17.72 7.23
CA ILE A 108 -5.10 -17.22 6.41
C ILE A 108 -4.84 -15.78 6.02
N ASP A 109 -4.99 -15.51 4.74
CA ASP A 109 -5.00 -14.16 4.20
C ASP A 109 -6.29 -13.44 4.66
N LEU A 110 -6.15 -12.48 5.56
CA LEU A 110 -7.22 -11.60 6.02
C LEU A 110 -7.46 -10.46 5.03
N ALA A 111 -6.38 -9.98 4.40
CA ALA A 111 -6.40 -9.01 3.31
C ALA A 111 -5.16 -9.18 2.43
N SER A 112 -5.25 -8.73 1.17
CA SER A 112 -4.10 -8.70 0.27
C SER A 112 -4.08 -7.43 -0.56
N LEU A 113 -2.89 -6.90 -0.76
CA LEU A 113 -2.60 -5.72 -1.54
C LEU A 113 -1.63 -6.09 -2.65
N LYS A 114 -2.08 -5.94 -3.89
CA LYS A 114 -1.24 -6.08 -5.08
C LYS A 114 -0.58 -4.75 -5.40
N ILE A 115 0.70 -4.62 -5.09
CA ILE A 115 1.47 -3.43 -5.43
C ILE A 115 1.63 -3.36 -6.95
N SER A 116 1.44 -2.17 -7.52
CA SER A 116 1.68 -1.96 -8.94
C SER A 116 3.13 -2.24 -9.27
N ASN A 117 3.40 -2.90 -10.41
CA ASN A 117 4.74 -3.08 -10.96
C ASN A 117 5.51 -1.76 -11.23
N ARG A 118 4.83 -0.62 -11.16
CA ARG A 118 5.44 0.71 -11.20
C ARG A 118 6.15 1.07 -9.90
N TYR A 119 5.76 0.46 -8.78
CA TYR A 119 6.29 0.77 -7.47
C TYR A 119 7.16 -0.38 -6.97
N LYS A 120 8.07 -0.05 -6.06
CA LYS A 120 8.96 -1.00 -5.41
C LYS A 120 8.92 -0.80 -3.90
N ILE A 121 8.88 -1.90 -3.17
CA ILE A 121 9.08 -1.89 -1.71
C ILE A 121 10.57 -2.12 -1.44
N ASN A 122 11.18 -1.20 -0.70
CA ASN A 122 12.53 -1.34 -0.17
C ASN A 122 12.44 -1.58 1.35
N PHE A 123 13.32 -2.45 1.85
CA PHE A 123 13.46 -2.70 3.28
C PHE A 123 14.77 -2.10 3.76
N LEU A 124 14.68 -1.19 4.70
CA LEU A 124 15.82 -0.51 5.29
C LEU A 124 15.83 -0.75 6.81
N ASN A 125 17.01 -0.67 7.43
CA ASN A 125 17.13 -0.67 8.88
C ASN A 125 16.76 0.71 9.45
N GLY A 126 16.72 0.85 10.78
CA GLY A 126 16.46 2.14 11.44
C GLY A 126 17.43 3.29 11.09
N LYS A 127 18.55 3.01 10.39
CA LYS A 127 19.48 4.01 9.87
C LYS A 127 19.25 4.37 8.40
N GLY A 128 18.26 3.76 7.75
CA GLY A 128 17.97 3.94 6.33
C GLY A 128 18.90 3.16 5.37
N GLU A 129 19.70 2.23 5.88
CA GLU A 129 20.55 1.36 5.07
C GLU A 129 19.76 0.12 4.66
N THR A 130 20.06 -0.48 3.51
CA THR A 130 19.39 -1.71 3.07
C THR A 130 19.50 -2.79 4.15
N ALA A 131 18.35 -3.25 4.62
CA ALA A 131 18.32 -4.23 5.69
C ALA A 131 18.68 -5.63 5.16
N PRO A 132 19.43 -6.43 5.94
CA PRO A 132 19.94 -7.73 5.52
C PRO A 132 18.89 -8.85 5.55
N PHE A 133 17.59 -8.54 5.50
CA PHE A 133 16.51 -9.54 5.62
C PHE A 133 16.74 -10.71 4.66
N ASN A 134 17.05 -11.86 5.26
CA ASN A 134 17.87 -12.93 4.68
C ASN A 134 17.08 -13.84 3.73
N SER A 135 15.76 -13.68 3.68
CA SER A 135 14.90 -14.41 2.76
C SER A 135 14.93 -13.77 1.37
N ILE A 136 15.30 -14.57 0.36
CA ILE A 136 15.38 -14.14 -1.04
C ILE A 136 13.98 -13.80 -1.60
N TYR A 137 12.92 -14.35 -1.00
CA TYR A 137 11.59 -14.36 -1.61
C TYR A 137 10.57 -13.52 -0.87
N ASN A 138 10.46 -13.65 0.45
CA ASN A 138 9.42 -13.00 1.26
C ASN A 138 10.00 -12.34 2.52
N CYS A 139 9.48 -11.19 2.94
CA CYS A 139 9.75 -10.64 4.27
C CYS A 139 8.49 -10.84 5.11
N SER A 140 8.58 -11.59 6.21
CA SER A 140 7.48 -11.70 7.18
C SER A 140 7.73 -10.75 8.34
N ILE A 141 6.69 -10.01 8.76
CA ILE A 141 6.72 -9.11 9.90
C ILE A 141 5.63 -9.55 10.86
N ASP A 142 6.04 -10.26 11.90
CA ASP A 142 5.17 -10.90 12.86
C ASP A 142 4.91 -9.97 14.05
N PHE A 143 3.64 -9.78 14.41
CA PHE A 143 3.22 -8.96 15.54
C PHE A 143 2.86 -9.83 16.73
N TYR A 144 3.59 -9.64 17.84
CA TYR A 144 3.37 -10.37 19.10
C TYR A 144 3.09 -9.42 20.24
N VAL A 145 2.21 -9.82 21.16
CA VAL A 145 1.95 -9.03 22.36
C VAL A 145 2.83 -9.49 23.51
N ASP A 146 3.43 -8.53 24.21
CA ASP A 146 4.03 -8.73 25.51
C ASP A 146 3.48 -7.72 26.54
N LYS A 147 4.01 -7.77 27.76
CA LYS A 147 3.60 -6.87 28.86
C LYS A 147 3.78 -5.37 28.56
N ASN A 148 4.57 -5.01 27.55
CA ASN A 148 4.89 -3.63 27.19
C ASN A 148 4.19 -3.18 25.90
N GLY A 149 3.40 -4.04 25.24
CA GLY A 149 2.65 -3.71 24.03
C GLY A 149 2.83 -4.75 22.92
N ALA A 150 2.67 -4.33 21.67
CA ALA A 150 2.98 -5.15 20.51
C ALA A 150 4.47 -5.01 20.18
N LYS A 151 5.11 -6.09 19.80
CA LYS A 151 6.48 -6.14 19.29
C LYS A 151 6.46 -6.74 17.90
N ILE A 152 7.47 -6.41 17.11
CA ILE A 152 7.66 -7.05 15.82
C ILE A 152 8.89 -7.94 15.80
N TYR A 153 8.79 -9.03 15.05
CA TYR A 153 9.94 -9.77 14.53
C TYR A 153 9.86 -9.71 13.02
N ALA A 154 10.99 -9.43 12.38
CA ALA A 154 11.09 -9.43 10.92
C ALA A 154 12.11 -10.49 10.52
N ASP A 155 11.66 -11.52 9.81
CA ASP A 155 12.44 -12.71 9.46
C ASP A 155 13.22 -13.31 10.66
N GLY A 156 12.60 -13.32 11.85
CA GLY A 156 13.18 -13.87 13.09
C GLY A 156 14.16 -12.94 13.84
N GLU A 157 14.45 -11.76 13.30
CA GLU A 157 15.25 -10.74 13.99
C GLU A 157 14.36 -9.66 14.62
N LYS A 158 14.91 -8.86 15.55
CA LYS A 158 14.25 -7.68 16.15
C LYS A 158 14.78 -6.34 15.59
N PRO A 159 14.80 -6.10 14.27
CA PRO A 159 15.29 -4.81 13.78
C PRO A 159 14.19 -3.76 13.86
N GLU A 160 14.58 -2.55 14.19
CA GLU A 160 13.85 -1.39 13.70
C GLU A 160 13.90 -1.41 12.18
N ILE A 161 12.74 -1.37 11.55
CA ILE A 161 12.58 -1.54 10.10
C ILE A 161 11.93 -0.30 9.52
N ILE A 162 12.41 0.09 8.34
CA ILE A 162 11.76 1.07 7.48
C ILE A 162 11.31 0.34 6.22
N ILE A 163 10.04 0.48 5.89
CA ILE A 163 9.42 -0.07 4.69
C ILE A 163 9.12 1.09 3.77
N GLU A 164 9.90 1.24 2.72
CA GLU A 164 9.80 2.36 1.79
C GLU A 164 9.09 1.92 0.51
N LEU A 165 7.99 2.59 0.17
CA LEU A 165 7.36 2.46 -1.14
C LEU A 165 7.91 3.56 -2.06
N GLN A 166 8.46 3.17 -3.22
CA GLN A 166 9.10 4.08 -4.18
C GLN A 166 8.47 3.96 -5.57
N ASP A 167 8.20 5.08 -6.24
CA ASP A 167 7.80 5.12 -7.66
C ASP A 167 9.02 4.99 -8.59
N LEU A 168 9.09 3.91 -9.37
CA LEU A 168 10.21 3.63 -10.27
C LEU A 168 10.32 4.64 -11.44
N LYS A 169 9.26 5.38 -11.74
CA LYS A 169 9.25 6.40 -12.80
C LYS A 169 9.53 7.81 -12.28
N ILE A 170 9.32 8.05 -10.98
CA ILE A 170 9.54 9.35 -10.33
C ILE A 170 10.31 9.07 -9.04
N PRO A 171 11.65 8.97 -9.09
CA PRO A 171 12.47 8.49 -7.96
C PRO A 171 12.29 9.29 -6.66
N ASP A 172 11.97 10.58 -6.77
CA ASP A 172 11.72 11.47 -5.63
C ASP A 172 10.36 11.21 -4.94
N ARG A 173 9.45 10.47 -5.58
CA ARG A 173 8.19 10.04 -4.98
C ARG A 173 8.44 8.74 -4.22
N LYS A 174 8.69 8.90 -2.92
CA LYS A 174 8.87 7.81 -1.97
C LYS A 174 8.25 8.18 -0.63
N LYS A 175 7.80 7.16 0.11
CA LYS A 175 7.29 7.29 1.48
C LYS A 175 7.74 6.09 2.30
N GLY A 176 8.12 6.32 3.56
CA GLY A 176 8.56 5.28 4.46
C GLY A 176 7.56 5.01 5.59
N ILE A 177 7.50 3.76 6.01
CA ILE A 177 6.85 3.34 7.25
C ILE A 177 7.96 2.88 8.18
N TYR A 178 8.24 3.66 9.22
CA TYR A 178 9.13 3.24 10.30
C TYR A 178 8.33 2.40 11.30
N ILE A 179 8.86 1.23 11.66
CA ILE A 179 8.26 0.38 12.68
C ILE A 179 9.28 0.12 13.78
N ASN A 180 8.96 0.61 14.97
CA ASN A 180 9.80 0.39 16.14
C ASN A 180 9.65 -1.05 16.64
N ALA A 181 10.76 -1.77 16.80
CA ALA A 181 10.76 -3.18 17.19
C ALA A 181 10.12 -3.44 18.58
N LEU A 182 10.20 -2.47 19.50
CA LEU A 182 9.77 -2.63 20.89
C LEU A 182 8.30 -2.28 21.11
N SER A 183 7.73 -1.39 20.30
CA SER A 183 6.34 -0.93 20.43
C SER A 183 5.42 -1.39 19.29
N GLY A 184 6.02 -1.89 18.21
CA GLY A 184 5.35 -2.31 16.98
C GLY A 184 4.59 -1.17 16.31
N ILE A 185 4.77 0.07 16.76
CA ILE A 185 4.07 1.24 16.23
C ILE A 185 4.64 1.54 14.84
N ALA A 186 3.75 1.63 13.86
CA ALA A 186 4.07 2.08 12.52
C ALA A 186 3.86 3.60 12.41
N GLU A 187 4.89 4.30 11.97
CA GLU A 187 4.93 5.76 11.80
C GLU A 187 5.31 6.12 10.37
N GLU A 188 4.64 7.11 9.78
CA GLU A 188 5.00 7.64 8.46
C GLU A 188 6.24 8.54 8.58
N ILE A 189 7.23 8.30 7.72
CA ILE A 189 8.51 9.04 7.63
C ILE A 189 8.87 9.48 6.21
#